data_AF-A0A9J5WZM5-F1
#
_entry.id   AF-A0A9J5WZM5-F1
#
_cell.length_a   1.000
_cell.length_b   1.000
_cell.length_c   1.000
_cell.angle_alpha   90.00
_cell.angle_beta   90.00
_cell.angle_gamma   90.00
#
_symmetry.space_group_name_H-M   'P 1'
#
loop_
_entity.id
_entity.type
_entity.pdbx_description
1 polymer ?
#
loop_
_entity_poly.entity_id
_entity_poly.type
_entity_poly.pdbx_seq_one_letter_code
_entity_poly.pdbx_strand_id
1 'polypeptide(L)'
;MNSGKEIFVQMTRESLIAISYPEPDKDVSVLSAPENVIKAVNGEKYDNYSQIGILILDTITEKIVIGGDFNGHIGATSNGFDDVHGGFGFGERNGGGSSLLEFAKAFELVIANSCFPKKENHLVTFRSSVAKTQIDYLLLRKGDRGLVKDCKVIPSEDCTTQHKLLVMDLVIKRDRRKKIVADRPRIKWGGLTPTSGELGEKLSGMGAWSGSGTLGHHVE
;
A
#
# COMPACT_ATOMS: atom_id res chain seq x y z
N MET A 1 -5.10 -19.98 -10.84
CA MET A 1 -4.73 -18.61 -11.27
C MET A 1 -4.50 -17.77 -10.01
N ASN A 2 -3.29 -17.22 -9.83
CA ASN A 2 -2.97 -16.33 -8.71
C ASN A 2 -3.63 -14.96 -8.99
N SER A 3 -4.80 -14.70 -8.41
CA SER A 3 -5.44 -13.39 -8.48
C SER A 3 -4.67 -12.43 -7.55
N GLY A 4 -3.60 -11.81 -8.06
CA GLY A 4 -2.98 -10.68 -7.37
C GLY A 4 -4.01 -9.59 -7.15
N LYS A 5 -4.10 -9.04 -5.93
CA LYS A 5 -4.96 -7.89 -5.66
C LYS A 5 -4.23 -6.64 -6.14
N GLU A 6 -4.92 -5.82 -6.93
CA GLU A 6 -4.46 -4.48 -7.26
C GLU A 6 -4.80 -3.54 -6.09
N ILE A 7 -3.85 -2.66 -5.78
CA ILE A 7 -4.00 -1.60 -4.80
C ILE A 7 -3.71 -0.28 -5.50
N PHE A 8 -4.65 0.65 -5.41
CA PHE A 8 -4.43 2.03 -5.83
C PHE A 8 -3.82 2.82 -4.68
N VAL A 9 -2.92 3.75 -4.93
CA VAL A 9 -2.46 4.73 -3.93
C VAL A 9 -2.71 6.10 -4.50
N GLN A 10 -3.49 6.90 -3.78
CA GLN A 10 -3.93 8.22 -4.22
C GLN A 10 -3.37 9.33 -3.32
N MET A 11 -2.86 10.39 -3.94
CA MET A 11 -2.43 11.61 -3.25
C MET A 11 -3.41 12.76 -3.53
N THR A 12 -3.92 13.38 -2.46
CA THR A 12 -4.75 14.59 -2.54
C THR A 12 -4.09 15.71 -1.72
N ARG A 13 -4.49 16.96 -2.00
CA ARG A 13 -3.92 18.19 -1.43
C ARG A 13 -3.93 18.30 0.10
N GLU A 14 -4.68 17.45 0.81
CA GLU A 14 -4.81 17.53 2.28
C GLU A 14 -4.35 16.25 2.99
N SER A 15 -4.23 15.14 2.27
CA SER A 15 -3.85 13.84 2.82
C SER A 15 -3.61 12.83 1.70
N LEU A 16 -2.66 11.93 1.93
CA LEU A 16 -2.47 10.74 1.12
C LEU A 16 -3.52 9.71 1.54
N ILE A 17 -4.63 9.59 0.81
CA ILE A 17 -5.68 8.61 1.07
C ILE A 17 -6.25 8.09 -0.25
N ALA A 18 -5.95 6.84 -0.56
CA ALA A 18 -6.94 5.76 -0.70
C ALA A 18 -6.22 4.51 -1.23
N ILE A 19 -6.22 3.43 -0.44
CA ILE A 19 -5.95 2.08 -0.93
C ILE A 19 -7.28 1.53 -1.46
N SER A 20 -7.55 1.73 -2.75
CA SER A 20 -8.69 1.06 -3.38
C SER A 20 -8.28 -0.36 -3.76
N TYR A 21 -9.11 -1.34 -3.41
CA TYR A 21 -9.07 -2.68 -3.96
C TYR A 21 -10.24 -2.77 -4.93
N PRO A 22 -10.06 -3.33 -6.14
CA PRO A 22 -11.20 -3.61 -7.02
C PRO A 22 -12.02 -4.76 -6.41
N GLU A 23 -12.95 -4.43 -5.52
CA GLU A 23 -14.20 -5.18 -5.39
C GLU A 23 -15.25 -4.46 -6.24
N PRO A 24 -16.06 -5.18 -7.04
CA PRO A 24 -17.10 -4.56 -7.83
C PRO A 24 -18.13 -3.91 -6.90
N ASP A 25 -18.38 -2.61 -7.12
CA ASP A 25 -19.53 -1.85 -6.61
C ASP A 25 -19.54 -1.35 -5.16
N LYS A 26 -18.40 -1.06 -4.51
CA LYS A 26 -18.44 -0.36 -3.20
C LYS A 26 -17.46 0.80 -3.08
N ASP A 27 -18.02 1.96 -2.71
CA ASP A 27 -17.29 3.18 -2.38
C ASP A 27 -16.30 2.96 -1.22
N VAL A 28 -15.09 3.41 -1.50
CA VAL A 28 -13.95 3.74 -0.62
C VAL A 28 -14.06 3.26 0.82
N SER A 29 -13.37 2.15 1.14
CA SER A 29 -13.10 1.73 2.52
C SER A 29 -11.63 2.00 2.86
N VAL A 30 -11.38 2.97 3.75
CA VAL A 30 -10.06 3.19 4.35
C VAL A 30 -9.79 2.09 5.36
N LEU A 31 -8.95 1.12 4.99
CA LEU A 31 -8.48 0.08 5.90
C LEU A 31 -6.95 0.09 5.89
N SER A 32 -6.40 0.35 7.08
CA SER A 32 -5.04 -0.04 7.45
C SER A 32 -4.78 -1.43 6.89
N ALA A 33 -3.81 -1.55 5.97
CA ALA A 33 -3.52 -2.86 5.40
C ALA A 33 -2.95 -3.77 6.51
N PRO A 34 -3.00 -5.10 6.38
CA PRO A 34 -2.51 -6.01 7.40
C PRO A 34 -0.98 -6.19 7.32
N GLU A 35 -0.24 -5.78 8.36
CA GLU A 35 1.15 -6.09 8.81
C GLU A 35 2.31 -6.36 7.79
N ASN A 36 2.07 -6.33 6.48
CA ASN A 36 3.05 -6.28 5.37
C ASN A 36 2.72 -5.07 4.47
N VAL A 37 2.31 -3.99 5.12
CA VAL A 37 1.54 -2.87 4.56
C VAL A 37 2.45 -1.96 3.78
N ILE A 38 1.95 -1.48 2.65
CA ILE A 38 2.51 -0.29 2.03
C ILE A 38 2.19 0.89 2.94
N LYS A 39 3.18 1.37 3.68
CA LYS A 39 3.03 2.60 4.45
C LYS A 39 3.07 3.77 3.47
N ALA A 40 2.00 4.53 3.41
CA ALA A 40 1.89 5.69 2.54
C ALA A 40 2.06 6.96 3.38
N VAL A 41 3.04 7.80 3.03
CA VAL A 41 3.45 8.93 3.86
C VAL A 41 3.36 10.24 3.07
N ASN A 42 2.70 11.27 3.64
CA ASN A 42 2.62 12.60 3.04
C ASN A 42 3.88 13.42 3.38
N GLY A 43 4.67 13.79 2.37
CA GLY A 43 5.86 14.64 2.49
C GLY A 43 5.59 16.01 3.10
N GLU A 44 4.39 16.59 2.94
CA GLU A 44 4.05 17.90 3.52
C GLU A 44 4.00 17.91 5.06
N LYS A 45 3.80 16.75 5.69
CA LYS A 45 3.82 16.62 7.17
C LYS A 45 5.23 16.53 7.73
N TYR A 46 6.24 16.37 6.87
CA TYR A 46 7.64 16.25 7.25
C TYR A 46 8.38 17.46 6.69
N ASP A 47 8.85 18.34 7.58
CA ASP A 47 9.33 19.67 7.18
C ASP A 47 10.58 19.65 6.29
N ASN A 48 11.25 18.49 6.12
CA ASN A 48 12.43 18.33 5.28
C ASN A 48 12.80 16.87 4.99
N TYR A 49 13.75 16.70 4.06
CA TYR A 49 14.34 15.42 3.67
C TYR A 49 14.98 14.63 4.81
N SER A 50 15.48 15.27 5.87
CA SER A 50 16.09 14.55 7.01
C SER A 50 15.04 13.77 7.78
N GLN A 51 13.87 14.35 8.03
CA GLN A 51 12.78 13.66 8.71
C GLN A 51 12.24 12.49 7.86
N ILE A 52 12.11 12.69 6.54
CA ILE A 52 11.73 11.63 5.60
C ILE A 52 12.81 10.52 5.58
N GLY A 53 14.09 10.89 5.61
CA GLY A 53 15.21 9.96 5.68
C GLY A 53 15.17 9.07 6.92
N ILE A 54 14.93 9.65 8.10
CA ILE A 54 14.78 8.90 9.35
C ILE A 54 13.64 7.90 9.25
N LEU A 55 12.48 8.33 8.75
CA LEU A 55 11.34 7.43 8.52
C LEU A 55 11.68 6.26 7.58
N ILE A 56 12.42 6.50 6.50
CA ILE A 56 12.83 5.44 5.56
C ILE A 56 13.71 4.41 6.27
N LEU A 57 14.58 4.87 7.17
CA LEU A 57 15.47 4.04 7.98
C LEU A 57 14.70 3.28 9.09
N ASP A 58 13.66 3.87 9.67
CA ASP A 58 12.83 3.20 10.67
C ASP A 58 11.89 2.13 10.06
N THR A 59 11.66 2.20 8.75
CA THR A 59 10.72 1.33 8.01
C THR A 59 11.43 0.38 7.04
N ILE A 60 12.69 -0.01 7.33
CA ILE A 60 13.51 -0.86 6.44
C ILE A 60 12.85 -2.20 6.09
N THR A 61 12.08 -2.77 7.02
CA THR A 61 11.38 -4.06 6.82
C THR A 61 10.02 -3.92 6.14
N GLU A 62 9.52 -2.69 5.97
CA GLU A 62 8.22 -2.39 5.40
C GLU A 62 8.33 -1.95 3.94
N LYS A 63 7.28 -2.22 3.16
CA LYS A 63 7.09 -1.57 1.87
C LYS A 63 6.61 -0.15 2.14
N ILE A 64 7.25 0.83 1.51
CA ILE A 64 6.92 2.24 1.73
C ILE A 64 6.63 2.92 0.38
N VAL A 65 5.62 3.77 0.38
CA VAL A 65 5.36 4.75 -0.66
C VAL A 65 5.38 6.13 -0.01
N ILE A 66 6.22 7.01 -0.51
CA ILE A 66 6.29 8.40 -0.06
C ILE A 66 5.61 9.22 -1.15
N GLY A 67 4.64 10.03 -0.76
CA GLY A 67 3.93 10.91 -1.66
C GLY A 67 3.89 12.32 -1.12
N GLY A 68 4.00 13.33 -1.97
CA GLY A 68 3.71 14.70 -1.57
C GLY A 68 3.96 15.68 -2.69
N ASP A 69 3.62 16.93 -2.41
CA ASP A 69 4.13 18.09 -3.15
C ASP A 69 5.56 18.39 -2.69
N PHE A 70 6.52 18.17 -3.58
CA PHE A 70 7.93 18.44 -3.31
C PHE A 70 8.38 19.81 -3.84
N ASN A 71 7.51 20.54 -4.55
CA ASN A 71 7.82 21.81 -5.22
C ASN A 71 9.08 21.78 -6.13
N GLY A 72 9.54 20.58 -6.48
CA GLY A 72 10.73 20.35 -7.29
C GLY A 72 10.36 19.90 -8.70
N HIS A 73 11.04 20.42 -9.72
CA HIS A 73 10.86 19.98 -11.09
C HIS A 73 12.00 19.04 -11.44
N ILE A 74 11.72 17.74 -11.62
CA ILE A 74 12.77 16.73 -11.91
C ILE A 74 13.27 16.77 -13.36
N GLY A 75 12.53 17.45 -14.24
CA GLY A 75 12.84 17.61 -15.65
C GLY A 75 12.23 16.51 -16.53
N ALA A 76 12.13 16.76 -17.84
CA ALA A 76 11.57 15.81 -18.79
C ALA A 76 12.38 14.51 -18.91
N THR A 77 13.70 14.60 -18.76
CA THR A 77 14.66 13.50 -18.95
C THR A 77 15.46 13.22 -17.67
N SER A 78 16.02 12.01 -17.58
CA SER A 78 16.79 11.54 -16.42
C SER A 78 18.09 12.30 -16.20
N ASN A 79 18.80 12.71 -17.26
CA ASN A 79 20.05 13.50 -17.20
C ASN A 79 21.02 13.04 -16.09
N GLY A 80 21.38 11.75 -16.08
CA GLY A 80 22.32 11.16 -15.11
C GLY A 80 21.70 10.54 -13.84
N PHE A 81 20.36 10.54 -13.75
CA PHE A 81 19.60 9.92 -12.66
C PHE A 81 18.79 8.70 -13.11
N ASP A 82 19.32 7.91 -14.07
CA ASP A 82 18.61 6.78 -14.69
C ASP A 82 18.21 5.66 -13.70
N ASP A 83 18.81 5.64 -12.53
CA ASP A 83 18.53 4.72 -11.44
C ASP A 83 17.27 5.07 -10.63
N VAL A 84 16.88 6.35 -10.60
CA VAL A 84 15.76 6.87 -9.80
C VAL A 84 14.69 7.59 -10.62
N HIS A 85 15.06 8.11 -11.78
CA HIS A 85 14.20 8.79 -12.75
C HIS A 85 13.97 7.89 -13.95
N GLY A 86 12.72 7.53 -14.23
CA GLY A 86 12.39 6.53 -15.25
C GLY A 86 12.34 7.04 -16.69
N GLY A 87 12.70 8.30 -16.92
CA GLY A 87 12.90 8.91 -18.23
C GLY A 87 11.71 9.70 -18.77
N PHE A 88 10.62 9.80 -18.01
CA PHE A 88 9.39 10.46 -18.43
C PHE A 88 8.92 11.49 -17.39
N GLY A 89 9.52 12.68 -17.39
CA GLY A 89 9.05 13.79 -16.55
C GLY A 89 8.43 14.92 -17.38
N PHE A 90 8.22 16.07 -16.75
CA PHE A 90 7.69 17.26 -17.39
C PHE A 90 8.51 18.52 -17.05
N GLY A 91 8.71 19.37 -18.06
CA GLY A 91 9.38 20.67 -17.92
C GLY A 91 10.89 20.59 -17.74
N GLU A 92 11.48 21.71 -17.38
CA GLU A 92 12.91 21.84 -17.09
C GLU A 92 13.23 21.54 -15.64
N ARG A 93 14.39 20.92 -15.40
CA ARG A 93 14.84 20.60 -14.04
C ARG A 93 15.21 21.87 -13.27
N ASN A 94 14.76 21.98 -12.02
CA ASN A 94 15.14 23.06 -11.11
C ASN A 94 15.99 22.55 -9.92
N GLY A 95 16.40 23.46 -9.04
CA GLY A 95 17.19 23.12 -7.84
C GLY A 95 16.46 22.15 -6.92
N GLY A 96 15.17 22.39 -6.64
CA GLY A 96 14.35 21.52 -5.80
C GLY A 96 14.21 20.09 -6.36
N GLY A 97 14.04 19.97 -7.68
CA GLY A 97 13.99 18.67 -8.34
C GLY A 97 15.34 17.95 -8.37
N SER A 98 16.45 18.69 -8.44
CA SER A 98 17.78 18.12 -8.29
C SER A 98 17.98 17.56 -6.88
N SER A 99 17.59 18.30 -5.85
CA SER A 99 17.61 17.82 -4.46
C SER A 99 16.71 16.60 -4.24
N LEU A 100 15.53 16.57 -4.86
CA LEU A 100 14.64 15.40 -4.80
C LEU A 100 15.29 14.16 -5.44
N LEU A 101 15.96 14.34 -6.59
CA LEU A 101 16.65 13.25 -7.28
C LEU A 101 17.87 12.74 -6.50
N GLU A 102 18.65 13.64 -5.90
CA GLU A 102 19.77 13.29 -5.00
C GLU A 102 19.27 12.54 -3.76
N PHE A 103 18.18 13.01 -3.15
CA PHE A 103 17.52 12.33 -2.04
C PHE A 103 17.05 10.94 -2.43
N ALA A 104 16.32 10.81 -3.55
CA ALA A 104 15.85 9.53 -4.05
C ALA A 104 17.02 8.57 -4.28
N LYS A 105 18.12 9.05 -4.84
CA LYS A 105 19.34 8.26 -5.07
C LYS A 105 19.99 7.79 -3.77
N ALA A 106 20.11 8.67 -2.79
CA ALA A 106 20.71 8.36 -1.50
C ALA A 106 19.94 7.25 -0.74
N PHE A 107 18.61 7.20 -0.90
CA PHE A 107 17.74 6.24 -0.21
C PHE A 107 17.24 5.10 -1.10
N GLU A 108 17.85 4.91 -2.27
CA GLU A 108 17.48 3.89 -3.26
C GLU A 108 15.97 3.89 -3.57
N LEU A 109 15.40 5.08 -3.76
CA LEU A 109 14.01 5.29 -4.16
C LEU A 109 13.91 5.53 -5.67
N VAL A 110 12.76 5.20 -6.23
CA VAL A 110 12.40 5.48 -7.62
C VAL A 110 11.18 6.40 -7.63
N ILE A 111 11.21 7.42 -8.48
CA ILE A 111 10.07 8.31 -8.73
C ILE A 111 9.11 7.62 -9.71
N ALA A 112 8.04 7.02 -9.19
CA ALA A 112 7.15 6.14 -9.94
C ALA A 112 6.47 6.84 -11.12
N ASN A 113 5.97 8.06 -10.92
CA ASN A 113 5.32 8.83 -11.98
C ASN A 113 6.27 9.29 -13.09
N SER A 114 7.59 9.10 -12.93
CA SER A 114 8.57 9.31 -14.01
C SER A 114 8.88 8.05 -14.84
N CYS A 115 8.31 6.90 -14.48
CA CYS A 115 8.66 5.59 -15.04
C CYS A 115 7.80 5.12 -16.21
N PHE A 116 6.73 5.85 -16.50
CA PHE A 116 5.75 5.45 -17.50
C PHE A 116 5.61 6.56 -18.55
N PRO A 117 5.65 6.23 -19.85
CA PRO A 117 5.39 7.21 -20.89
C PRO A 117 3.94 7.69 -20.80
N LYS A 118 3.74 9.00 -20.70
CA LYS A 118 2.42 9.63 -20.58
C LYS A 118 2.30 10.83 -21.50
N LYS A 119 1.07 11.17 -21.88
CA LYS A 119 0.76 12.46 -22.51
C LYS A 119 0.90 13.57 -21.46
N GLU A 120 1.21 14.79 -21.88
CA GLU A 120 1.40 15.96 -21.01
C GLU A 120 0.31 16.10 -19.92
N ASN A 121 -0.97 16.00 -20.30
CA ASN A 121 -2.09 16.17 -19.36
C ASN A 121 -2.11 15.13 -18.22
N HIS A 122 -1.39 14.02 -18.38
CA HIS A 122 -1.22 12.96 -17.39
C HIS A 122 0.13 13.00 -16.66
N LEU A 123 1.00 13.96 -16.99
CA LEU A 123 2.26 14.25 -16.28
C LEU A 123 2.13 15.46 -15.35
N VAL A 124 1.40 16.48 -15.81
CA VAL A 124 1.16 17.73 -15.08
C VAL A 124 0.31 17.45 -13.84
N THR A 125 0.86 17.69 -12.65
CA THR A 125 0.17 17.51 -11.37
C THR A 125 -0.39 18.81 -10.81
N PHE A 126 0.13 19.96 -11.24
CA PHE A 126 -0.35 21.28 -10.84
C PHE A 126 -0.61 22.16 -12.07
N ARG A 127 -1.72 22.89 -12.04
CA ARG A 127 -2.11 23.83 -13.08
C ARG A 127 -2.66 25.11 -12.47
N SER A 128 -2.04 26.24 -12.81
CA SER A 128 -2.60 27.57 -12.60
C SER A 128 -3.09 28.17 -13.92
N SER A 129 -3.57 29.43 -13.88
CA SER A 129 -3.92 30.19 -15.09
C SER A 129 -2.72 30.46 -16.01
N VAL A 130 -1.50 30.44 -15.47
CA VAL A 130 -0.27 30.85 -16.18
C VAL A 130 0.76 29.74 -16.30
N ALA A 131 0.66 28.67 -15.52
CA ALA A 131 1.67 27.62 -15.48
C ALA A 131 1.05 26.22 -15.38
N LYS A 132 1.76 25.25 -15.95
CA LYS A 132 1.57 23.83 -15.71
C LYS A 132 2.89 23.30 -15.16
N THR A 133 2.85 22.52 -14.09
CA THR A 133 4.05 21.94 -13.48
C THR A 133 3.79 20.49 -13.04
N GLN A 134 4.88 19.76 -12.86
CA GLN A 134 4.89 18.46 -12.20
C GLN A 134 5.68 18.67 -10.91
N ILE A 135 4.99 18.62 -9.77
CA ILE A 135 5.55 18.91 -8.43
C ILE A 135 5.12 17.87 -7.39
N ASP A 136 4.06 17.12 -7.68
CA ASP A 136 3.59 16.01 -6.86
C ASP A 136 4.25 14.71 -7.34
N TYR A 137 4.85 13.95 -6.43
CA TYR A 137 5.57 12.73 -6.77
C TYR A 137 5.25 11.59 -5.83
N LEU A 138 5.22 10.38 -6.40
CA LEU A 138 5.15 9.13 -5.64
C LEU A 138 6.49 8.41 -5.76
N LEU A 139 7.14 8.19 -4.62
CA LEU A 139 8.41 7.50 -4.48
C LEU A 139 8.21 6.16 -3.78
N LEU A 140 8.96 5.16 -4.19
CA LEU A 140 9.01 3.86 -3.52
C LEU A 140 10.42 3.27 -3.59
N ARG A 141 10.70 2.25 -2.79
CA ARG A 141 12.00 1.55 -2.84
C ARG A 141 12.24 0.98 -4.25
N LYS A 142 13.47 1.11 -4.74
CA LYS A 142 13.90 0.59 -6.05
C LYS A 142 13.64 -0.91 -6.18
N GLY A 143 13.86 -1.69 -5.10
CA GLY A 143 13.56 -3.12 -5.06
C GLY A 143 12.07 -3.46 -5.21
N ASP A 144 11.18 -2.51 -4.88
CA ASP A 144 9.73 -2.66 -5.00
C ASP A 144 9.17 -2.12 -6.33
N ARG A 145 10.02 -1.60 -7.24
CA ARG A 145 9.59 -1.08 -8.55
C ARG A 145 8.76 -2.08 -9.35
N GLY A 146 9.07 -3.38 -9.24
CA GLY A 146 8.33 -4.45 -9.94
C GLY A 146 6.87 -4.62 -9.48
N LEU A 147 6.46 -3.96 -8.39
CA LEU A 147 5.07 -3.93 -7.93
C LEU A 147 4.24 -2.88 -8.68
N VAL A 148 4.88 -1.85 -9.25
CA VAL A 148 4.19 -0.73 -9.89
C VAL A 148 3.75 -1.13 -11.29
N LYS A 149 2.43 -1.17 -11.50
CA LYS A 149 1.80 -1.41 -12.80
C LYS A 149 1.71 -0.14 -13.62
N ASP A 150 1.26 0.94 -12.98
CA ASP A 150 1.11 2.24 -13.61
C ASP A 150 1.18 3.35 -12.56
N CYS A 151 1.47 4.57 -13.01
CA CYS A 151 1.35 5.77 -12.20
C CYS A 151 0.89 6.92 -13.11
N LYS A 152 -0.24 7.54 -12.78
CA LYS A 152 -0.93 8.46 -13.69
C LYS A 152 -1.63 9.59 -12.93
N VAL A 153 -1.64 10.76 -13.56
CA VAL A 153 -2.52 11.85 -13.15
C VAL A 153 -3.91 11.64 -13.75
N ILE A 154 -4.96 11.77 -12.95
CA ILE A 154 -6.36 11.74 -13.40
C ILE A 154 -6.77 13.18 -13.77
N PRO A 155 -7.06 13.47 -15.06
CA PRO A 155 -7.32 14.84 -15.50
C PRO A 155 -8.72 15.37 -15.16
N SER A 156 -9.67 14.49 -14.81
CA SER A 156 -11.11 14.77 -14.80
C SER A 156 -11.70 15.08 -13.42
N GLU A 157 -10.86 15.12 -12.38
CA GLU A 157 -11.29 15.38 -11.02
C GLU A 157 -10.53 16.61 -10.50
N ASP A 158 -11.09 17.80 -10.75
CA ASP A 158 -10.69 19.02 -10.08
C ASP A 158 -11.17 18.94 -8.62
N CYS A 159 -10.59 18.04 -7.81
CA CYS A 159 -10.84 18.01 -6.37
C CYS A 159 -10.40 19.32 -5.69
N THR A 160 -9.54 20.10 -6.37
CA THR A 160 -9.04 21.41 -5.98
C THR A 160 -8.89 22.29 -7.22
N THR A 161 -8.76 23.61 -7.07
CA THR A 161 -8.68 24.53 -8.22
C THR A 161 -7.39 24.42 -9.04
N GLN A 162 -6.35 23.71 -8.56
CA GLN A 162 -5.03 23.72 -9.20
C GLN A 162 -4.26 22.39 -9.15
N HIS A 163 -4.28 21.64 -8.04
CA HIS A 163 -3.63 20.32 -7.98
C HIS A 163 -4.56 19.25 -8.53
N LYS A 164 -3.97 18.33 -9.30
CA LYS A 164 -4.63 17.17 -9.89
C LYS A 164 -4.30 15.91 -9.13
N LEU A 165 -5.18 14.95 -9.27
CA LEU A 165 -5.07 13.67 -8.59
C LEU A 165 -3.97 12.79 -9.17
N LEU A 166 -2.98 12.41 -8.36
CA LEU A 166 -1.93 11.46 -8.74
C LEU A 166 -2.21 10.08 -8.13
N VAL A 167 -2.28 9.06 -8.98
CA VAL A 167 -2.63 7.68 -8.62
C VAL A 167 -1.53 6.71 -9.05
N MET A 168 -1.16 5.78 -8.18
CA MET A 168 -0.25 4.67 -8.48
C MET A 168 -0.94 3.31 -8.28
N ASP A 169 -0.81 2.45 -9.29
CA ASP A 169 -1.41 1.11 -9.34
C ASP A 169 -0.34 0.07 -8.94
N LEU A 170 -0.59 -0.71 -7.89
CA LEU A 170 0.35 -1.66 -7.30
C LEU A 170 -0.19 -3.09 -7.33
N VAL A 171 0.68 -4.07 -7.58
CA VAL A 171 0.35 -5.51 -7.50
C VAL A 171 0.95 -6.09 -6.24
N ILE A 172 0.11 -6.46 -5.27
CA ILE A 172 0.58 -7.18 -4.08
C ILE A 172 0.24 -8.65 -4.21
N LYS A 173 1.29 -9.49 -4.26
CA LYS A 173 1.15 -10.93 -4.12
C LYS A 173 0.96 -11.24 -2.64
N ARG A 174 -0.20 -11.80 -2.29
CA ARG A 174 -0.43 -12.32 -0.95
C ARG A 174 0.21 -13.71 -0.90
N ASP A 175 1.40 -13.81 -0.32
CA ASP A 175 1.88 -15.12 0.09
C ASP A 175 0.91 -15.63 1.15
N ARG A 176 0.14 -16.66 0.80
CA ARG A 176 -0.47 -17.50 1.82
C ARG A 176 0.70 -18.10 2.58
N ARG A 177 1.05 -17.53 3.74
CA ARG A 177 1.83 -18.29 4.73
C ARG A 177 1.10 -19.63 4.81
N LYS A 178 1.78 -20.72 4.42
CA LYS A 178 1.33 -22.05 4.84
C LYS A 178 1.17 -21.88 6.35
N LYS A 179 -0.05 -22.01 6.88
CA LYS A 179 -0.19 -22.21 8.32
C LYS A 179 0.76 -23.36 8.58
N ILE A 180 1.89 -23.09 9.23
CA ILE A 180 2.50 -24.11 10.06
C ILE A 180 1.40 -24.29 11.09
N VAL A 181 0.50 -25.23 10.81
CA VAL A 181 -0.29 -25.85 11.85
C VAL A 181 0.81 -26.44 12.69
N ALA A 182 1.23 -25.73 13.74
CA ALA A 182 1.87 -26.36 14.86
C ALA A 182 0.97 -27.55 15.12
N ASP A 183 1.52 -28.74 14.95
CA ASP A 183 0.79 -30.00 15.03
C ASP A 183 0.22 -30.03 16.45
N ARG A 184 -0.95 -29.40 16.63
CA ARG A 184 -1.63 -29.37 17.91
C ARG A 184 -2.01 -30.82 18.07
N PRO A 185 -1.43 -31.57 19.01
CA PRO A 185 -1.81 -32.95 19.18
C PRO A 185 -3.32 -32.95 19.37
N ARG A 186 -4.05 -33.47 18.37
CA ARG A 186 -5.50 -33.64 18.48
C ARG A 186 -5.69 -34.69 19.55
N ILE A 187 -6.07 -34.27 20.75
CA ILE A 187 -6.44 -35.18 21.83
C ILE A 187 -7.56 -36.06 21.26
N LYS A 188 -7.25 -37.34 21.05
CA LYS A 188 -8.21 -38.34 20.60
C LYS A 188 -9.06 -38.74 21.80
N TRP A 189 -10.22 -38.12 21.94
CA TRP A 189 -11.21 -38.45 22.98
C TRP A 189 -11.75 -39.89 22.89
N GLY A 190 -11.65 -40.52 21.71
CA GLY A 190 -12.18 -41.87 21.47
C GLY A 190 -11.42 -43.03 22.12
N GLY A 191 -10.34 -42.76 22.87
CA GLY A 191 -9.53 -43.78 23.56
C GLY A 191 -9.58 -43.70 25.09
N LEU A 192 -10.35 -42.76 25.67
CA LEU A 192 -10.52 -42.71 27.13
C LEU A 192 -11.55 -43.76 27.54
N THR A 193 -11.08 -44.98 27.77
CA THR A 193 -11.85 -45.94 28.57
C THR A 193 -11.94 -45.40 29.99
N PRO A 194 -13.13 -45.28 30.61
CA PRO A 194 -13.25 -44.87 32.00
C PRO A 194 -12.79 -46.04 32.88
N THR A 195 -11.49 -46.18 33.07
CA THR A 195 -10.92 -47.02 34.13
C THR A 195 -10.39 -46.09 35.21
N SER A 196 -11.31 -45.52 35.97
CA SER A 196 -11.11 -45.11 37.35
C SER A 196 -12.46 -44.60 37.83
N GLY A 197 -13.05 -45.29 38.81
CA GLY A 197 -14.34 -44.96 39.42
C GLY A 197 -14.37 -43.59 40.12
N GLU A 198 -13.28 -42.82 40.12
CA GLU A 198 -13.18 -41.53 40.82
C GLU A 198 -13.68 -40.33 40.00
N LEU A 199 -13.78 -40.42 38.66
CA LEU A 199 -14.24 -39.29 37.83
C LEU A 199 -15.77 -39.23 37.69
N GLY A 200 -16.45 -40.37 37.86
CA GLY A 200 -17.92 -40.46 37.76
C GLY A 200 -18.66 -39.76 38.91
N GLU A 201 -18.18 -39.93 40.15
CA GLU A 201 -18.79 -39.30 41.32
C GLU A 201 -18.63 -37.76 41.34
N LYS A 202 -17.56 -37.23 40.74
CA LYS A 202 -17.35 -35.78 40.67
C LYS A 202 -18.28 -35.06 39.70
N LEU A 203 -18.79 -35.76 38.68
CA LEU A 203 -19.63 -35.16 37.65
C LEU A 203 -21.13 -35.23 37.96
N SER A 204 -21.59 -36.16 38.81
CA SER A 204 -22.99 -36.21 39.25
C SER A 204 -23.39 -35.02 40.15
N GLY A 205 -22.43 -34.29 40.73
CA GLY A 205 -22.68 -33.10 41.54
C GLY A 205 -22.83 -31.80 40.73
N MET A 206 -22.52 -31.81 39.43
CA MET A 206 -22.57 -30.61 38.57
C MET A 206 -23.78 -30.72 37.63
N GLY A 207 -24.86 -30.02 38.01
CA GLY A 207 -26.16 -30.05 37.35
C GLY A 207 -26.12 -29.92 35.83
N ALA A 208 -27.03 -30.65 35.19
CA ALA A 208 -27.16 -30.77 33.75
C ALA A 208 -27.37 -29.41 33.05
N TRP A 209 -26.50 -29.11 32.10
CA TRP A 209 -26.75 -28.08 31.08
C TRP A 209 -27.59 -28.70 29.95
N SER A 210 -28.84 -28.27 29.83
CA SER A 210 -29.72 -28.60 28.71
C SER A 210 -29.43 -27.69 27.51
N GLY A 211 -28.70 -28.21 26.53
CA GLY A 211 -28.52 -27.57 25.22
C GLY A 211 -29.36 -28.28 24.15
N SER A 212 -30.58 -27.80 23.89
CA SER A 212 -31.37 -28.21 22.74
C SER A 212 -30.78 -27.63 21.46
N GLY A 213 -30.21 -28.47 20.61
CA GLY A 213 -29.81 -28.15 19.24
C GLY A 213 -30.28 -29.25 18.32
N THR A 214 -31.41 -29.03 17.64
CA THR A 214 -31.95 -29.95 16.63
C THR A 214 -31.02 -30.00 15.42
N LEU A 215 -30.53 -31.21 15.12
CA LEU A 215 -29.86 -31.57 13.88
C LEU A 215 -30.91 -31.80 12.80
N GLY A 216 -30.93 -30.95 11.77
CA GLY A 216 -31.61 -31.24 10.51
C GLY A 216 -30.68 -32.03 9.59
N HIS A 217 -30.96 -33.33 9.41
CA HIS A 217 -30.34 -34.19 8.41
C HIS A 217 -31.26 -34.26 7.16
N HIS A 218 -30.67 -33.94 6.00
CA HIS A 218 -30.60 -34.74 4.76
C HIS A 218 -31.86 -35.25 3.98
N VAL A 219 -31.73 -35.11 2.63
CA VAL A 219 -32.33 -35.85 1.47
C VAL A 219 -33.81 -35.53 1.16
N GLU A 220 -34.31 -35.31 -0.06
CA GLU A 220 -33.89 -35.55 -1.47
C GLU A 220 -33.79 -34.26 -2.32
#